data_AF-I4I0P7-F1
#
_entry.id   AF-I4I0P7-F1
#
_cell.length_a   1.000
_cell.length_b   1.000
_cell.length_c   1.000
_cell.angle_alpha   90.00
_cell.angle_beta   90.00
_cell.angle_gamma   90.00
#
_symmetry.space_group_name_H-M   'P 1'
#
loop_
_entity.id
_entity.type
_entity.pdbx_description
1 polymer ?
#
loop_
_entity_poly.entity_id
_entity_poly.type
_entity_poly.pdbx_seq_one_letter_code
_entity_poly.pdbx_strand_id
1 'polypeptide(L)'
;MQSEELILPTEFQTDPDSKIPFRMLDYRICVYRRHPQKPMRQVVIYLRRSDSSLVQENTFRLGETFHSFQVNPVYYPLLSSAIPMIPNRC
;
A
#
# COMPACT_ATOMS: atom_id res chain seq x y z
N MET A 1 13.89 -22.77 8.43
CA MET A 1 13.78 -21.30 8.58
C MET A 1 12.31 -20.98 8.80
N GLN A 2 11.91 -20.70 10.05
CA GLN A 2 10.57 -20.15 10.28
C GLN A 2 10.59 -18.74 9.68
N SER A 3 9.70 -18.47 8.73
CA SER A 3 9.47 -17.08 8.31
C SER A 3 9.13 -16.31 9.58
N GLU A 4 9.88 -15.26 9.89
CA GLU A 4 9.46 -14.29 10.90
C GLU A 4 8.01 -13.92 10.56
N GLU A 5 7.08 -14.23 11.46
CA GLU A 5 5.65 -14.24 11.17
C GLU A 5 5.13 -12.81 11.02
N LEU A 6 5.43 -12.21 9.86
CA LEU A 6 5.09 -10.86 9.44
C LEU A 6 3.57 -10.73 9.34
N ILE A 7 3.02 -9.72 10.01
CA ILE A 7 1.61 -9.37 9.84
C ILE A 7 1.51 -8.43 8.64
N LEU A 8 0.75 -8.84 7.62
CA LEU A 8 0.56 -8.09 6.37
C LEU A 8 -0.92 -7.70 6.17
N PRO A 9 -1.47 -6.72 6.93
CA PRO A 9 -2.81 -6.24 6.67
C PRO A 9 -2.84 -5.59 5.29
N THR A 10 -3.72 -6.10 4.44
CA THR A 10 -3.93 -5.60 3.09
C THR A 10 -5.37 -5.11 2.98
N GLU A 11 -5.53 -3.83 2.65
CA GLU A 11 -6.81 -3.17 2.48
C GLU A 11 -7.06 -2.90 0.99
N PHE A 12 -8.21 -3.30 0.47
CA PHE A 12 -8.59 -3.04 -0.92
C PHE A 12 -9.59 -1.88 -0.99
N GLN A 13 -9.33 -0.93 -1.87
CA GLN A 13 -10.17 0.26 -2.07
C GLN A 13 -10.58 0.37 -3.55
N THR A 14 -11.89 0.51 -3.80
CA THR A 14 -12.40 0.81 -5.15
C THR A 14 -12.36 2.29 -5.43
N ASP A 15 -12.67 3.10 -4.42
CA ASP A 15 -12.78 4.55 -4.49
C ASP A 15 -11.87 5.18 -3.42
N PRO A 16 -11.24 6.34 -3.69
CA PRO A 16 -10.37 6.98 -2.73
C PRO A 16 -11.15 7.44 -1.50
N ASP A 17 -10.63 7.13 -0.31
CA ASP A 17 -11.22 7.53 0.97
C ASP A 17 -10.18 8.22 1.86
N SER A 18 -10.45 9.49 2.19
CA SER A 18 -9.64 10.32 3.08
C SER A 18 -9.42 9.75 4.49
N LYS A 19 -10.23 8.77 4.93
CA LYS A 19 -10.11 8.15 6.25
C LYS A 19 -9.11 6.99 6.27
N ILE A 20 -8.57 6.57 5.12
CA ILE A 20 -7.61 5.46 5.02
C ILE A 20 -6.39 5.63 5.92
N PRO A 21 -5.72 6.80 5.97
CA PRO A 21 -4.54 6.96 6.80
C PRO A 21 -4.81 6.72 8.29
N PHE A 22 -5.93 7.23 8.81
CA PHE A 22 -6.32 7.00 10.20
C PHE A 22 -6.66 5.53 10.47
N ARG A 23 -7.37 4.85 9.54
CA ARG A 23 -7.65 3.40 9.66
C ARG A 23 -6.38 2.57 9.72
N MET A 24 -5.36 2.92 8.94
CA MET A 24 -4.07 2.22 8.98
C MET A 24 -3.39 2.39 10.35
N LEU A 25 -3.40 3.59 10.93
CA LEU A 25 -2.91 3.78 12.30
C LEU A 25 -3.72 2.92 13.31
N ASP A 26 -5.04 2.93 13.23
CA ASP A 26 -5.89 2.19 14.16
C ASP A 26 -5.65 0.67 14.09
N TYR A 27 -5.50 0.11 12.89
CA TYR A 27 -5.10 -1.29 12.70
C TYR A 27 -3.74 -1.60 13.32
N ARG A 28 -2.74 -0.71 13.16
CA ARG A 28 -1.41 -0.90 13.76
C ARG A 28 -1.51 -0.99 15.28
N ILE A 29 -2.30 -0.11 15.90
CA ILE A 29 -2.51 -0.07 17.35
C ILE A 29 -3.23 -1.34 17.82
N CYS A 30 -4.32 -1.73 17.14
CA CYS A 30 -5.11 -2.91 17.50
C CYS A 30 -4.31 -4.21 17.44
N VAL A 31 -3.38 -4.34 16.49
CA VAL A 31 -2.49 -5.50 16.43
C VAL A 31 -1.36 -5.40 17.44
N TYR A 32 -0.77 -4.22 17.64
CA TYR A 32 0.29 -4.02 18.64
C TYR A 32 -0.14 -4.47 20.04
N ARG A 33 -1.38 -4.16 20.43
CA ARG A 33 -1.95 -4.59 21.72
C ARG A 33 -1.92 -6.11 21.94
N ARG A 34 -2.02 -6.91 20.87
CA ARG A 34 -2.06 -8.38 20.94
C ARG A 34 -0.70 -9.03 20.64
N HIS A 35 0.09 -8.42 19.76
CA HIS A 35 1.35 -8.96 19.26
C HIS A 35 2.40 -7.86 19.15
N PRO A 36 2.91 -7.32 20.27
CA PRO A 36 3.77 -6.13 20.27
C PRO A 36 5.12 -6.37 19.58
N GLN A 37 5.60 -7.61 19.60
CA GLN A 37 6.88 -8.01 19.01
C GLN A 37 6.79 -8.39 17.54
N LYS A 38 5.58 -8.54 16.98
CA LYS A 38 5.44 -8.95 15.57
C LYS A 38 5.65 -7.76 14.64
N PRO A 39 6.54 -7.87 13.64
CA PRO A 39 6.67 -6.85 12.62
C PRO A 39 5.37 -6.75 11.81
N MET A 40 5.05 -5.55 11.35
CA MET A 40 3.87 -5.29 10.55
C MET A 40 4.24 -4.45 9.32
N ARG A 41 3.73 -4.85 8.16
CA ARG A 41 3.77 -4.06 6.92
C ARG A 41 2.34 -3.88 6.45
N GLN A 42 1.87 -2.65 6.31
CA GLN A 42 0.51 -2.36 5.89
C GLN A 42 0.50 -1.92 4.44
N VAL A 43 -0.45 -2.46 3.68
CA VAL A 43 -0.58 -2.18 2.24
C VAL A 43 -2.03 -1.82 1.93
N VAL A 44 -2.22 -0.69 1.26
CA VAL A 44 -3.51 -0.30 0.66
C VAL A 44 -3.40 -0.50 -0.84
N ILE A 45 -4.40 -1.15 -1.42
CA ILE A 45 -4.46 -1.51 -2.83
C ILE A 45 -5.66 -0.83 -3.49
N TYR A 46 -5.41 0.06 -4.45
CA TYR A 46 -6.46 0.73 -5.21
C TYR A 46 -6.80 -0.04 -6.48
N LEU A 47 -8.05 -0.49 -6.60
CA LEU A 47 -8.51 -1.37 -7.67
C LEU A 47 -8.88 -0.65 -8.97
N ARG A 48 -9.25 0.64 -8.92
CA ARG A 48 -9.75 1.43 -10.07
C ARG A 48 -8.93 2.69 -10.30
N ARG A 49 -8.69 3.05 -11.58
CA ARG A 49 -8.47 4.43 -12.12
C ARG A 49 -8.91 5.54 -11.18
N SER A 50 -8.01 6.31 -10.58
CA SER A 50 -8.40 7.57 -9.93
C SER A 50 -7.33 8.65 -10.05
N ASP A 51 -7.76 9.85 -10.42
CA ASP A 51 -6.94 11.06 -10.48
C ASP A 51 -6.85 11.79 -9.12
N SER A 52 -7.58 11.31 -8.12
CA SER A 52 -7.53 11.87 -6.76
C SER A 52 -6.14 11.70 -6.15
N SER A 53 -5.59 12.77 -5.57
CA SER A 53 -4.32 12.73 -4.84
C SER A 53 -4.33 11.77 -3.65
N LEU A 54 -5.52 11.42 -3.13
CA LEU A 54 -5.69 10.47 -2.03
C LEU A 54 -5.13 9.08 -2.36
N VAL A 55 -5.04 8.70 -3.63
CA VAL A 55 -4.46 7.39 -4.02
C VAL A 55 -2.94 7.34 -3.90
N GLN A 56 -2.29 8.46 -3.63
CA GLN A 56 -0.86 8.57 -3.38
C GLN A 56 -0.55 8.83 -1.90
N GLU A 57 -1.57 9.12 -1.09
CA GLU A 57 -1.41 9.43 0.33
C GLU A 57 -1.10 8.16 1.12
N ASN A 58 0.11 8.13 1.70
CA ASN A 58 0.66 6.95 2.38
C ASN A 58 1.11 7.26 3.82
N THR A 59 0.69 8.41 4.36
CA THR A 59 1.02 8.83 5.73
C THR A 59 -0.20 9.39 6.45
N PHE A 60 -0.25 9.17 7.76
CA PHE A 60 -1.14 9.85 8.69
C PHE A 60 -0.30 10.75 9.61
N ARG A 61 -0.73 12.00 9.77
CA ARG A 61 -0.08 13.00 10.64
C ARG A 61 -1.13 13.67 11.53
N LEU A 62 -0.90 13.64 12.84
CA LEU A 62 -1.70 14.38 13.82
C LEU A 62 -0.80 14.83 14.97
N GLY A 63 -0.47 16.13 15.02
CA GLY A 63 0.53 16.66 15.95
C GLY A 63 1.86 15.94 15.78
N GLU A 64 2.38 15.34 16.86
CA GLU A 64 3.61 14.55 16.87
C GLU A 64 3.40 13.08 16.44
N THR A 65 2.15 12.65 16.24
CA THR A 65 1.87 11.30 15.76
C THR A 65 2.12 11.21 14.27
N PHE A 66 3.03 10.32 13.88
CA PHE A 66 3.34 9.99 12.50
C PHE A 66 3.18 8.49 12.26
N HIS A 67 2.45 8.13 11.22
CA HIS A 67 2.30 6.76 10.78
C HIS A 67 2.42 6.68 9.26
N SER A 68 3.15 5.68 8.76
CA SER A 68 3.36 5.44 7.34
C SER A 68 2.97 4.03 6.97
N PHE A 69 2.39 3.86 5.78
CA PHE A 69 2.01 2.58 5.20
C PHE A 69 2.34 2.55 3.70
N GLN A 70 2.15 1.42 3.04
CA GLN A 70 2.39 1.28 1.60
C GLN A 70 1.10 1.44 0.83
N VAL A 71 1.20 2.04 -0.35
CA VAL A 71 0.07 2.19 -1.27
C VAL A 71 0.50 1.65 -2.63
N ASN A 72 -0.23 0.66 -3.12
CA ASN A 72 0.03 0.00 -4.39
C ASN A 72 -1.24 0.07 -5.26
N PRO A 73 -1.31 0.93 -6.28
CA PRO A 73 -2.38 0.83 -7.25
C PRO A 73 -2.28 -0.47 -8.05
N VAL A 74 -3.41 -1.12 -8.36
CA VAL A 74 -3.45 -2.37 -9.16
C VAL A 74 -3.10 -2.15 -10.63
N TYR A 75 -2.82 -0.91 -11.06
CA TYR A 75 -2.42 -0.70 -12.44
C TYR A 75 -1.06 -1.36 -12.66
N TYR A 76 -1.10 -2.54 -13.25
CA TYR A 76 -0.13 -2.90 -14.25
C TYR A 76 -0.11 -1.72 -15.24
N PRO A 77 1.01 -0.99 -15.39
CA PRO A 77 1.26 -0.46 -16.71
C PRO A 77 1.35 -1.71 -17.58
N LEU A 78 0.33 -1.97 -18.41
CA LEU A 78 0.70 -2.43 -19.74
C LEU A 78 1.69 -1.37 -20.19
N LEU A 79 2.96 -1.78 -20.30
CA LEU A 79 4.05 -1.01 -20.88
C LEU A 79 3.55 -0.38 -22.18
N SER A 80 2.95 0.81 -22.08
CA SER A 80 2.55 1.63 -23.20
C SER A 80 3.72 2.55 -23.51
N SER A 81 4.86 1.93 -23.81
CA SER A 81 6.00 2.50 -24.53
C SER A 81 7.15 1.50 -24.53
N ALA A 82 7.47 1.00 -25.73
CA ALA A 82 8.76 0.42 -26.12
C ALA A 82 9.20 -0.90 -25.46
N ILE A 83 8.67 -2.02 -25.97
CA ILE A 83 9.57 -3.15 -26.25
C ILE A 83 10.26 -2.76 -27.56
N PRO A 84 11.59 -2.50 -27.61
CA PRO A 84 12.26 -2.38 -28.89
C PRO A 84 12.11 -3.73 -29.58
N MET A 85 11.39 -3.73 -30.69
CA MET A 85 11.42 -4.80 -31.68
C MET A 85 12.89 -4.95 -32.08
N ILE A 86 13.58 -5.93 -31.50
CA ILE A 86 14.90 -6.35 -31.95
C ILE A 86 14.65 -6.87 -33.36
N PRO A 87 15.12 -6.21 -34.44
CA PRO A 87 14.97 -6.78 -35.76
C PRO A 87 15.82 -8.04 -35.78
N ASN A 88 15.17 -9.18 -36.07
CA ASN A 88 15.88 -10.41 -36.38
C ASN A 88 16.82 -10.11 -37.55
N ARG A 89 18.12 -10.04 -37.27
CA ARG A 89 19.13 -10.25 -38.31
C ARG A 89 19.27 -11.75 -38.53
N CYS A 90 19.24 -12.12 -39.80
CA CYS A 90 19.73 -13.40 -40.32
C CYS A 90 21.15 -13.69 -39.82
#